data_AF-A0A3N9X5J0-F1
#
_entry.id   AF-A0A3N9X5J0-F1
#
_cell.length_a   1.000
_cell.length_b   1.000
_cell.length_c   1.000
_cell.angle_alpha   90.00
_cell.angle_beta   90.00
_cell.angle_gamma   90.00
#
_symmetry.space_group_name_H-M   'P 1'
#
loop_
_entity.id
_entity.type
_entity.pdbx_description
1 polymer ?
#
loop_
_entity_poly.entity_id
_entity_poly.type
_entity_poly.pdbx_seq_one_letter_code
_entity_poly.pdbx_strand_id
1 'polypeptide(L)'
;MHKVHKGLTADGAGLAGDRVVAAGSSARVLVAATARALRGVDCADLGQTGPTSRFPGAPEPVRRAAVTRAAGKVALTVAQIDEVDAARVARWFVDQYPRRRYPGVLIGSPHGAAAHLAVALGVPWLPAGFEMTVHWSDGGVDRPADAAEHGAALATRLLAGNADLHLRQVHCPASHGALAGATVSLTAAWRALPAAYARFLADRLVPGAPVLLVRDARTWPVLERGPGHSFQVGCPGSGLDPVDFHPDSHALRQVLRSVGGDATRWEPPEVSVPSAYAEHGVDSGFELAAGDWSTRNQHPLHRVLVPRPAALSAGVADLYRRWLRRAGKTGDRLVVECGRLLDPWQVVRAGLVPYWCENATRRSVDEAEWWLAGSEAFSSVDVLPEPPGVRSPALAGLPQWLAVAGFGRRRRALDRTTARGYPVTSVPTRRATEVLRAQPYDLPAPPPLGVAEALAVLRDSGGHQGLLVS
;
A
#
# COMPACT_ATOMS: atom_id res chain seq x y z
N MET A 1 -25.97 4.91 -16.88
CA MET A 1 -26.57 5.84 -15.88
C MET A 1 -26.96 5.01 -14.68
N HIS A 2 -26.23 5.11 -13.57
CA HIS A 2 -26.55 4.41 -12.33
C HIS A 2 -27.02 5.43 -11.30
N LYS A 3 -28.24 5.24 -10.82
CA LYS A 3 -28.86 6.03 -9.75
C LYS A 3 -28.00 5.89 -8.50
N VAL A 4 -27.47 7.01 -8.05
CA VAL A 4 -26.92 7.18 -6.70
C VAL A 4 -28.09 6.99 -5.73
N HIS A 5 -28.06 5.92 -4.93
CA HIS A 5 -28.94 5.83 -3.76
C HIS A 5 -28.49 6.92 -2.78
N LYS A 6 -29.25 8.01 -2.76
CA LYS A 6 -29.17 9.07 -1.77
C LYS A 6 -29.71 8.49 -0.46
N GLY A 7 -28.83 7.86 0.32
CA GLY A 7 -29.13 7.43 1.67
C GLY A 7 -29.29 8.67 2.56
N LEU A 8 -30.42 8.75 3.24
CA LEU A 8 -30.72 9.75 4.26
C LEU A 8 -29.62 9.75 5.33
N THR A 9 -28.86 10.84 5.40
CA THR A 9 -28.01 11.16 6.55
C THR A 9 -28.95 11.56 7.68
N ALA A 10 -29.14 10.67 8.65
CA ALA A 10 -29.64 11.08 9.95
C ALA A 10 -28.63 12.05 10.57
N ASP A 11 -29.08 13.19 11.07
CA ASP A 11 -28.26 14.13 11.84
C ASP A 11 -27.51 13.34 12.94
N GLY A 12 -26.18 13.40 12.94
CA GLY A 12 -25.31 12.68 13.88
C GLY A 12 -24.68 11.38 13.37
N ALA A 13 -24.93 10.96 12.13
CA ALA A 13 -24.21 9.84 11.53
C ALA A 13 -22.94 10.35 10.81
N GLY A 14 -21.82 10.48 11.54
CA GLY A 14 -20.50 10.83 10.96
C GLY A 14 -20.07 9.92 9.79
N LEU A 15 -18.98 10.27 9.09
CA LEU A 15 -18.66 9.66 7.80
C LEU A 15 -18.40 8.15 7.89
N ALA A 16 -18.87 7.43 6.86
CA ALA A 16 -18.56 6.01 6.69
C ALA A 16 -17.09 5.81 6.28
N GLY A 17 -16.49 4.69 6.69
CA GLY A 17 -15.08 4.41 6.44
C GLY A 17 -14.70 4.37 4.95
N ASP A 18 -15.62 3.95 4.08
CA ASP A 18 -15.42 3.95 2.62
C ASP A 18 -15.38 5.36 2.01
N ARG A 19 -15.89 6.38 2.71
CA ARG A 19 -15.75 7.79 2.33
C ARG A 19 -14.45 8.39 2.87
N VAL A 20 -14.07 8.05 4.09
CA VAL A 20 -12.88 8.59 4.77
C VAL A 20 -11.59 8.03 4.17
N VAL A 21 -11.48 6.71 4.04
CA VAL A 21 -10.25 6.05 3.58
C VAL A 21 -10.07 6.29 2.08
N ALA A 22 -8.96 6.90 1.70
CA ALA A 22 -8.67 7.27 0.31
C ALA A 22 -8.82 6.06 -0.62
N ALA A 23 -9.58 6.26 -1.70
CA ALA A 23 -10.01 5.21 -2.62
C ALA A 23 -8.84 4.40 -3.19
N GLY A 24 -7.72 5.06 -3.51
CA GLY A 24 -6.51 4.46 -4.06
C GLY A 24 -5.42 4.09 -3.04
N SER A 25 -5.68 4.23 -1.73
CA SER A 25 -4.68 3.92 -0.70
C SER A 25 -4.36 2.43 -0.66
N SER A 26 -3.11 2.11 -0.31
CA SER A 26 -2.66 0.72 -0.20
C SER A 26 -3.49 -0.06 0.81
N ALA A 27 -3.75 0.50 1.99
CA ALA A 27 -4.55 -0.17 3.03
C ALA A 27 -5.95 -0.58 2.53
N ARG A 28 -6.64 0.31 1.80
CA ARG A 28 -7.97 0.01 1.25
C ARG A 28 -7.94 -1.12 0.23
N VAL A 29 -6.97 -1.08 -0.70
CA VAL A 29 -6.84 -2.09 -1.76
C VAL A 29 -6.47 -3.45 -1.14
N LEU A 30 -5.52 -3.48 -0.21
CA LEU A 30 -5.05 -4.71 0.42
C LEU A 30 -6.12 -5.37 1.28
N VAL A 31 -6.85 -4.62 2.13
CA VAL A 31 -7.99 -5.17 2.87
C VAL A 31 -9.02 -5.76 1.92
N ALA A 32 -9.37 -5.02 0.86
CA ALA A 32 -10.37 -5.45 -0.11
C ALA A 32 -9.96 -6.73 -0.86
N ALA A 33 -8.69 -6.86 -1.22
CA ALA A 33 -8.13 -8.04 -1.91
C ALA A 33 -8.06 -9.25 -0.97
N THR A 34 -7.52 -9.09 0.25
CA THR A 34 -7.45 -10.19 1.24
C THR A 34 -8.85 -10.66 1.62
N ALA A 35 -9.79 -9.74 1.88
CA ALA A 35 -11.15 -10.09 2.26
C ALA A 35 -11.91 -10.86 1.17
N ARG A 36 -11.66 -10.55 -0.12
CA ARG A 36 -12.19 -11.30 -1.27
C ARG A 36 -11.60 -12.68 -1.38
N ALA A 37 -10.28 -12.79 -1.29
CA ALA A 37 -9.60 -14.06 -1.33
C ALA A 37 -10.04 -15.01 -0.21
N LEU A 38 -10.28 -14.51 1.00
CA LEU A 38 -10.79 -15.31 2.12
C LEU A 38 -12.24 -15.80 1.93
N ARG A 39 -13.01 -15.16 1.03
CA ARG A 39 -14.33 -15.61 0.57
C ARG A 39 -14.27 -16.53 -0.65
N GLY A 40 -13.08 -16.74 -1.23
CA GLY A 40 -12.91 -17.51 -2.45
C GLY A 40 -13.33 -16.77 -3.72
N VAL A 41 -13.31 -15.43 -3.71
CA VAL A 41 -13.61 -14.60 -4.87
C VAL A 41 -12.41 -13.75 -5.27
N ASP A 42 -12.34 -13.40 -6.55
CA ASP A 42 -11.26 -12.59 -7.11
C ASP A 42 -11.55 -11.08 -7.05
N CYS A 43 -10.60 -10.28 -7.53
CA CYS A 43 -10.64 -8.82 -7.45
C CYS A 43 -11.26 -8.14 -8.70
N ALA A 44 -12.03 -8.85 -9.54
CA ALA A 44 -12.55 -8.28 -10.78
C ALA A 44 -13.54 -7.10 -10.58
N ASP A 45 -14.22 -7.07 -9.44
CA ASP A 45 -15.16 -6.03 -9.03
C ASP A 45 -14.47 -4.83 -8.35
N LEU A 46 -13.18 -4.95 -8.00
CA LEU A 46 -12.32 -3.84 -7.60
C LEU A 46 -11.92 -3.08 -8.86
N GLY A 47 -12.88 -2.35 -9.43
CA GLY A 47 -12.72 -1.55 -10.63
C GLY A 47 -12.60 -0.07 -10.33
N GLN A 48 -11.48 0.40 -9.78
CA GLN A 48 -11.20 1.84 -9.81
C GLN A 48 -10.53 2.22 -11.12
N THR A 49 -11.34 2.71 -12.07
CA THR A 49 -10.82 3.34 -13.29
C THR A 49 -10.17 4.67 -12.92
N GLY A 50 -8.85 4.77 -13.05
CA GLY A 50 -8.17 6.05 -12.91
C GLY A 50 -8.61 7.03 -14.02
N PRO A 51 -8.62 8.34 -13.74
CA PRO A 51 -9.17 9.35 -14.65
C PRO A 51 -8.43 9.43 -16.00
N THR A 52 -7.16 9.03 -16.06
CA THR A 52 -6.35 9.04 -17.29
C THR A 52 -6.57 7.83 -18.19
N SER A 53 -7.30 6.80 -17.75
CA SER A 53 -7.57 5.61 -18.58
C SER A 53 -8.39 5.95 -19.83
N ARG A 54 -9.06 7.11 -19.85
CA ARG A 54 -9.85 7.63 -20.98
C ARG A 54 -9.06 8.53 -21.93
N PHE A 55 -7.83 8.90 -21.57
CA PHE A 55 -7.02 9.90 -22.29
C PHE A 55 -5.56 9.47 -22.51
N PRO A 56 -5.27 8.25 -23.00
CA PRO A 56 -3.89 7.76 -23.12
C PRO A 56 -3.00 8.61 -24.05
N GLY A 57 -3.59 9.35 -24.99
CA GLY A 57 -2.87 10.23 -25.94
C GLY A 57 -3.04 11.73 -25.72
N ALA A 58 -3.76 12.17 -24.67
CA ALA A 58 -3.98 13.61 -24.45
C ALA A 58 -2.69 14.30 -23.95
N PRO A 59 -2.45 15.59 -24.26
CA PRO A 59 -1.30 16.34 -23.74
C PRO A 59 -1.24 16.37 -22.21
N GLU A 60 -0.03 16.49 -21.65
CA GLU A 60 0.22 16.49 -20.19
C GLU A 60 -0.66 17.49 -19.41
N PRO A 61 -0.84 18.76 -19.82
CA PRO A 61 -1.72 19.69 -19.10
C PRO A 61 -3.17 19.20 -18.98
N VAL A 62 -3.69 18.56 -20.02
CA VAL A 62 -5.06 18.02 -20.04
C VAL A 62 -5.18 16.82 -19.09
N ARG A 63 -4.18 15.92 -19.09
CA ARG A 63 -4.15 14.79 -18.15
C ARG A 63 -4.10 15.26 -16.71
N ARG A 64 -3.23 16.22 -16.40
CA ARG A 64 -3.11 16.79 -15.05
C ARG A 64 -4.42 17.43 -14.58
N ALA A 65 -5.08 18.20 -15.44
CA ALA A 65 -6.38 18.79 -15.12
C ALA A 65 -7.46 17.71 -14.86
N ALA A 66 -7.49 16.65 -15.68
CA ALA A 66 -8.42 15.55 -15.50
C ALA A 66 -8.17 14.77 -14.19
N VAL A 67 -6.90 14.48 -13.88
CA VAL A 67 -6.47 13.82 -12.64
C VAL A 67 -6.85 14.64 -11.41
N THR A 68 -6.50 15.93 -11.43
CA THR A 68 -6.80 16.88 -10.35
C THR A 68 -8.30 17.00 -10.11
N ARG A 69 -9.10 17.15 -11.18
CA ARG A 69 -10.56 17.23 -11.08
C ARG A 69 -11.17 15.93 -10.52
N ALA A 70 -10.64 14.78 -10.90
CA ALA A 70 -11.12 13.50 -10.39
C ALA A 70 -10.74 13.27 -8.93
N ALA A 71 -9.51 13.63 -8.54
CA ALA A 71 -9.07 13.59 -7.15
C ALA A 71 -9.91 14.54 -6.28
N GLY A 72 -10.20 15.75 -6.75
CA GLY A 72 -11.10 16.67 -6.06
C GLY A 72 -12.49 16.07 -5.83
N LYS A 73 -13.04 15.25 -6.74
CA LYS A 73 -14.36 14.63 -6.49
C LYS A 73 -14.35 13.60 -5.36
N VAL A 74 -13.19 13.03 -5.04
CA VAL A 74 -13.05 11.97 -4.03
C VAL A 74 -12.33 12.45 -2.77
N ALA A 75 -11.66 13.60 -2.78
CA ALA A 75 -11.05 14.21 -1.61
C ALA A 75 -12.12 14.64 -0.59
N LEU A 76 -11.77 14.65 0.69
CA LEU A 76 -12.59 15.19 1.75
C LEU A 76 -12.59 16.72 1.67
N THR A 77 -13.75 17.32 1.93
CA THR A 77 -13.85 18.77 2.17
C THR A 77 -13.40 19.10 3.59
N VAL A 78 -13.10 20.37 3.86
CA VAL A 78 -12.74 20.82 5.22
C VAL A 78 -13.83 20.50 6.24
N ALA A 79 -15.11 20.67 5.88
CA ALA A 79 -16.24 20.32 6.76
C ALA A 79 -16.31 18.81 7.03
N GLN A 80 -16.04 17.98 6.02
CA GLN A 80 -16.01 16.53 6.17
C GLN A 80 -14.88 16.04 7.09
N ILE A 81 -13.83 16.82 7.30
CA ILE A 81 -12.75 16.46 8.25
C ILE A 81 -13.25 16.43 9.69
N ASP A 82 -14.18 17.32 10.06
CA ASP A 82 -14.74 17.35 11.41
C ASP A 82 -15.63 16.13 11.71
N GLU A 83 -16.14 15.49 10.65
CA GLU A 83 -17.01 14.32 10.73
C GLU A 83 -16.22 12.99 10.72
N VAL A 84 -14.89 13.03 10.65
CA VAL A 84 -14.04 11.84 10.67
C VAL A 84 -14.03 11.23 12.07
N ASP A 85 -14.39 9.94 12.15
CA ASP A 85 -14.32 9.12 13.37
C ASP A 85 -13.41 7.90 13.10
N ALA A 86 -12.25 7.90 13.73
CA ALA A 86 -11.23 6.86 13.60
C ALA A 86 -11.73 5.48 14.06
N ALA A 87 -12.63 5.43 15.05
CA ALA A 87 -13.23 4.19 15.52
C ALA A 87 -14.24 3.64 14.50
N ARG A 88 -14.97 4.50 13.76
CA ARG A 88 -15.79 4.09 12.60
C ARG A 88 -14.93 3.51 11.48
N VAL A 89 -13.78 4.11 11.20
CA VAL A 89 -12.84 3.58 10.19
C VAL A 89 -12.33 2.20 10.59
N ALA A 90 -11.94 2.01 11.85
CA ALA A 90 -11.52 0.69 12.36
C ALA A 90 -12.64 -0.36 12.25
N ARG A 91 -13.89 0.00 12.61
CA ARG A 91 -15.07 -0.88 12.43
C ARG A 91 -15.26 -1.26 10.96
N TRP A 92 -15.19 -0.28 10.07
CA TRP A 92 -15.35 -0.51 8.63
C TRP A 92 -14.33 -1.51 8.08
N PHE A 93 -13.06 -1.45 8.52
CA PHE A 93 -12.04 -2.42 8.11
C PHE A 93 -12.37 -3.85 8.56
N VAL A 94 -12.76 -4.07 9.83
CA VAL A 94 -13.06 -5.42 10.32
C VAL A 94 -14.35 -5.98 9.71
N ASP A 95 -15.32 -5.13 9.38
CA ASP A 95 -16.56 -5.50 8.71
C ASP A 95 -16.33 -6.02 7.28
N GLN A 96 -15.15 -5.77 6.69
CA GLN A 96 -14.80 -6.33 5.39
C GLN A 96 -14.59 -7.85 5.43
N TYR A 97 -14.34 -8.46 6.59
CA TYR A 97 -13.95 -9.87 6.68
C TYR A 97 -15.15 -10.82 6.87
N PRO A 98 -15.11 -12.04 6.29
CA PRO A 98 -16.17 -13.01 6.49
C PRO A 98 -16.29 -13.43 7.96
N ARG A 99 -17.51 -13.66 8.44
CA ARG A 99 -17.77 -14.05 9.83
C ARG A 99 -17.39 -15.51 10.07
N ARG A 100 -16.13 -15.77 10.41
CA ARG A 100 -15.61 -17.08 10.82
C ARG A 100 -14.51 -16.93 11.88
N ARG A 101 -14.04 -18.06 12.44
CA ARG A 101 -12.84 -18.07 13.26
C ARG A 101 -11.59 -18.20 12.39
N TYR A 102 -10.50 -17.57 12.81
CA TYR A 102 -9.25 -17.49 12.09
C TYR A 102 -8.08 -18.11 12.88
N PRO A 103 -7.16 -18.82 12.21
CA PRO A 103 -5.99 -19.42 12.84
C PRO A 103 -4.88 -18.41 13.17
N GLY A 104 -5.13 -17.12 13.01
CA GLY A 104 -4.18 -16.03 13.25
C GLY A 104 -4.68 -14.72 12.64
N VAL A 105 -3.84 -13.69 12.68
CA VAL A 105 -4.06 -12.40 12.04
C VAL A 105 -2.73 -11.78 11.66
N LEU A 106 -2.68 -11.07 10.55
CA LEU A 106 -1.61 -10.10 10.29
C LEU A 106 -2.14 -8.70 10.61
N ILE A 107 -1.32 -7.88 11.25
CA ILE A 107 -1.66 -6.50 11.60
C ILE A 107 -0.45 -5.60 11.34
N GLY A 108 -0.63 -4.36 10.88
CA GLY A 108 0.50 -3.44 10.72
C GLY A 108 0.55 -2.64 9.42
N SER A 109 1.77 -2.36 8.96
CA SER A 109 2.04 -1.55 7.76
C SER A 109 1.46 -2.15 6.48
N PRO A 110 0.95 -1.33 5.54
CA PRO A 110 0.44 -1.80 4.26
C PRO A 110 1.55 -2.40 3.39
N HIS A 111 1.38 -3.66 2.96
CA HIS A 111 2.32 -4.34 2.08
C HIS A 111 1.65 -5.44 1.25
N GLY A 112 1.86 -5.48 -0.06
CA GLY A 112 1.22 -6.49 -0.94
C GLY A 112 1.64 -7.92 -0.61
N ALA A 113 2.91 -8.16 -0.29
CA ALA A 113 3.36 -9.46 0.19
C ALA A 113 2.72 -9.88 1.53
N ALA A 114 2.34 -8.94 2.40
CA ALA A 114 1.58 -9.26 3.61
C ALA A 114 0.14 -9.70 3.28
N ALA A 115 -0.48 -9.11 2.24
CA ALA A 115 -1.78 -9.58 1.76
C ALA A 115 -1.71 -11.00 1.16
N HIS A 116 -0.66 -11.32 0.40
CA HIS A 116 -0.41 -12.70 -0.06
C HIS A 116 -0.20 -13.66 1.10
N LEU A 117 0.69 -13.32 2.04
CA LEU A 117 0.92 -14.12 3.24
C LEU A 117 -0.36 -14.38 4.04
N ALA A 118 -1.19 -13.34 4.24
CA ALA A 118 -2.48 -13.46 4.92
C ALA A 118 -3.41 -14.46 4.21
N VAL A 119 -3.45 -14.43 2.88
CA VAL A 119 -4.27 -15.35 2.07
C VAL A 119 -3.75 -16.78 2.11
N ALA A 120 -2.43 -17.00 2.00
CA ALA A 120 -1.84 -18.33 2.13
C ALA A 120 -2.12 -18.96 3.51
N LEU A 121 -2.08 -18.14 4.57
CA LEU A 121 -2.38 -18.56 5.95
C LEU A 121 -3.90 -18.67 6.24
N GLY A 122 -4.76 -18.12 5.37
CA GLY A 122 -6.20 -18.08 5.57
C GLY A 122 -6.67 -17.11 6.67
N VAL A 123 -5.89 -16.06 6.96
CA VAL A 123 -6.10 -15.09 8.04
C VAL A 123 -6.40 -13.68 7.51
N PRO A 124 -7.07 -12.81 8.28
CA PRO A 124 -7.26 -11.40 7.93
C PRO A 124 -5.95 -10.61 8.01
N TRP A 125 -5.90 -9.48 7.31
CA TRP A 125 -4.84 -8.47 7.42
C TRP A 125 -5.45 -7.13 7.88
N LEU A 126 -5.06 -6.62 9.04
CA LEU A 126 -5.58 -5.38 9.60
C LEU A 126 -4.54 -4.25 9.50
N PRO A 127 -4.84 -3.11 8.86
CA PRO A 127 -3.89 -2.02 8.79
C PRO A 127 -3.67 -1.35 10.15
N ALA A 128 -2.47 -0.85 10.44
CA ALA A 128 -2.19 -0.02 11.63
C ALA A 128 -2.50 1.48 11.42
N GLY A 129 -2.95 1.85 10.22
CA GLY A 129 -3.33 3.21 9.88
C GLY A 129 -4.08 3.28 8.55
N PHE A 130 -4.51 4.47 8.17
CA PHE A 130 -5.23 4.71 6.93
C PHE A 130 -4.89 6.06 6.33
N GLU A 131 -5.03 6.18 5.02
CA GLU A 131 -4.73 7.40 4.29
C GLU A 131 -6.02 8.16 3.97
N MET A 132 -5.96 9.48 4.02
CA MET A 132 -7.00 10.41 3.63
C MET A 132 -6.43 11.43 2.65
N THR A 133 -7.27 11.91 1.75
CA THR A 133 -6.94 13.05 0.90
C THR A 133 -7.94 14.17 1.14
N VAL A 134 -7.44 15.39 1.29
CA VAL A 134 -8.26 16.56 1.61
C VAL A 134 -8.04 17.63 0.55
N HIS A 135 -9.08 18.39 0.23
CA HIS A 135 -8.99 19.47 -0.74
C HIS A 135 -7.94 20.53 -0.40
N TRP A 136 -7.19 20.95 -1.41
CA TRP A 136 -6.32 22.11 -1.37
C TRP A 136 -6.46 22.92 -2.66
N SER A 137 -7.52 23.72 -2.73
CA SER A 137 -7.97 24.40 -3.95
C SER A 137 -6.97 25.43 -4.48
N ASP A 138 -6.32 26.16 -3.57
CA ASP A 138 -5.34 27.21 -3.89
C ASP A 138 -3.89 26.70 -3.75
N GLY A 139 -3.72 25.39 -3.85
CA GLY A 139 -2.44 24.73 -3.63
C GLY A 139 -1.44 24.83 -4.76
N GLY A 140 -0.18 24.64 -4.39
CA GLY A 140 0.96 24.58 -5.31
C GLY A 140 1.78 23.34 -5.06
N VAL A 141 2.02 22.54 -6.10
CA VAL A 141 2.86 21.33 -6.00
C VAL A 141 4.30 21.66 -5.60
N ASP A 142 4.73 22.88 -5.92
CA ASP A 142 6.02 23.48 -5.65
C ASP A 142 6.08 24.29 -4.35
N ARG A 143 5.02 24.28 -3.52
CA ARG A 143 4.93 25.07 -2.28
C ARG A 143 4.78 24.20 -1.03
N PRO A 144 5.83 23.48 -0.62
CA PRO A 144 5.77 22.60 0.55
C PRO A 144 5.49 23.33 1.87
N ALA A 145 5.93 24.58 2.05
CA ALA A 145 5.62 25.39 3.23
C ALA A 145 4.12 25.71 3.34
N ASP A 146 3.50 26.20 2.25
CA ASP A 146 2.05 26.45 2.20
C ASP A 146 1.25 25.17 2.46
N ALA A 147 1.71 24.04 1.92
CA ALA A 147 1.11 22.74 2.21
C ALA A 147 1.16 22.44 3.71
N ALA A 148 2.32 22.61 4.35
CA ALA A 148 2.52 22.34 5.77
C ALA A 148 1.66 23.22 6.68
N GLU A 149 1.38 24.47 6.31
CA GLU A 149 0.48 25.37 7.05
C GLU A 149 -0.99 24.96 6.86
N HIS A 150 -1.41 24.74 5.62
CA HIS A 150 -2.79 24.31 5.34
C HIS A 150 -3.13 22.97 6.01
N GLY A 151 -2.20 22.02 5.94
CA GLY A 151 -2.37 20.72 6.59
C GLY A 151 -2.33 20.77 8.12
N ALA A 152 -1.60 21.71 8.74
CA ALA A 152 -1.64 21.91 10.18
C ALA A 152 -3.02 22.36 10.68
N ALA A 153 -3.71 23.23 9.92
CA ALA A 153 -5.08 23.63 10.21
C ALA A 153 -6.05 22.43 10.11
N LEU A 154 -5.89 21.57 9.09
CA LEU A 154 -6.67 20.35 8.92
C LEU A 154 -6.41 19.34 10.05
N ALA A 155 -5.15 19.14 10.42
CA ALA A 155 -4.74 18.21 11.46
C ALA A 155 -5.34 18.60 12.82
N THR A 156 -5.34 19.89 13.15
CA THR A 156 -5.96 20.41 14.39
C THR A 156 -7.44 20.03 14.48
N ARG A 157 -8.19 20.20 13.38
CA ARG A 157 -9.62 19.86 13.33
C ARG A 157 -9.85 18.37 13.50
N LEU A 158 -9.09 17.55 12.80
CA LEU A 158 -9.22 16.10 12.82
C LEU A 158 -8.88 15.53 14.21
N LEU A 159 -7.77 15.98 14.80
CA LEU A 159 -7.29 15.49 16.09
C LEU A 159 -8.19 15.92 17.26
N ALA A 160 -8.97 17.01 17.14
CA ALA A 160 -9.92 17.43 18.17
C ALA A 160 -10.95 16.33 18.51
N GLY A 161 -11.34 15.52 17.52
CA GLY A 161 -12.24 14.37 17.71
C GLY A 161 -11.54 13.00 17.77
N ASN A 162 -10.23 12.94 17.52
CA ASN A 162 -9.49 11.69 17.31
C ASN A 162 -8.09 11.75 17.96
N ALA A 163 -8.05 11.96 19.29
CA ALA A 163 -6.80 12.12 20.04
C ALA A 163 -5.90 10.86 20.05
N ASP A 164 -6.47 9.70 19.70
CA ASP A 164 -5.78 8.42 19.55
C ASP A 164 -5.08 8.26 18.20
N LEU A 165 -5.11 9.27 17.33
CA LEU A 165 -4.37 9.28 16.08
C LEU A 165 -3.05 10.05 16.18
N HIS A 166 -2.09 9.61 15.38
CA HIS A 166 -0.98 10.43 14.91
C HIS A 166 -1.16 10.66 13.40
N LEU A 167 -1.15 11.91 12.98
CA LEU A 167 -1.27 12.31 11.57
C LEU A 167 0.09 12.66 11.00
N ARG A 168 0.48 11.92 9.96
CA ARG A 168 1.58 12.25 9.08
C ARG A 168 1.03 12.95 7.85
N GLN A 169 1.29 14.24 7.69
CA GLN A 169 1.08 14.93 6.44
C GLN A 169 2.26 14.66 5.49
N VAL A 170 1.98 14.24 4.26
CA VAL A 170 3.00 13.95 3.25
C VAL A 170 2.83 14.89 2.05
N HIS A 171 3.88 15.65 1.73
CA HIS A 171 3.98 16.43 0.50
C HIS A 171 5.05 15.84 -0.42
N CYS A 172 4.65 14.99 -1.35
CA CYS A 172 5.59 14.30 -2.25
C CYS A 172 5.18 14.47 -3.73
N PRO A 173 5.76 15.43 -4.47
CA PRO A 173 5.48 15.59 -5.89
C PRO A 173 5.96 14.39 -6.74
N ALA A 174 6.96 13.66 -6.28
CA ALA A 174 7.50 12.49 -6.97
C ALA A 174 6.57 11.27 -6.92
N SER A 175 5.83 11.09 -5.82
CA SER A 175 4.89 9.97 -5.63
C SER A 175 3.46 10.34 -6.02
N HIS A 176 2.99 11.55 -5.65
CA HIS A 176 1.61 11.97 -5.90
C HIS A 176 1.44 12.81 -7.18
N GLY A 177 2.53 13.14 -7.86
CA GLY A 177 2.47 13.91 -9.10
C GLY A 177 1.82 15.29 -8.89
N ALA A 178 0.97 15.68 -9.83
CA ALA A 178 0.20 16.92 -9.75
C ALA A 178 -0.79 16.97 -8.57
N LEU A 179 -1.15 15.82 -7.99
CA LEU A 179 -2.09 15.77 -6.85
C LEU A 179 -1.51 16.38 -5.58
N ALA A 180 -0.18 16.39 -5.43
CA ALA A 180 0.48 17.06 -4.32
C ALA A 180 0.21 18.58 -4.30
N GLY A 181 -0.19 19.19 -5.43
CA GLY A 181 -0.59 20.60 -5.49
C GLY A 181 -2.10 20.85 -5.40
N ALA A 182 -2.93 19.81 -5.40
CA ALA A 182 -4.39 19.94 -5.41
C ALA A 182 -5.08 19.35 -4.17
N THR A 183 -4.35 18.53 -3.43
CA THR A 183 -4.83 17.85 -2.24
C THR A 183 -3.73 17.75 -1.20
N VAL A 184 -4.12 17.74 0.08
CA VAL A 184 -3.24 17.33 1.18
C VAL A 184 -3.39 15.83 1.40
N SER A 185 -2.27 15.11 1.44
CA SER A 185 -2.21 13.69 1.81
C SER A 185 -1.95 13.56 3.31
N LEU A 186 -2.84 12.88 4.02
CA LEU A 186 -2.73 12.62 5.46
C LEU A 186 -2.72 11.10 5.70
N THR A 187 -1.66 10.59 6.29
CA THR A 187 -1.61 9.21 6.81
C THR A 187 -1.88 9.23 8.30
N ALA A 188 -3.02 8.67 8.71
CA ALA A 188 -3.40 8.52 10.10
C ALA A 188 -2.95 7.17 10.64
N ALA A 189 -2.09 7.16 11.65
CA ALA A 189 -1.72 5.98 12.41
C ALA A 189 -2.49 5.96 13.74
N TRP A 190 -3.08 4.83 14.10
CA TRP A 190 -3.61 4.68 15.47
C TRP A 190 -2.45 4.58 16.45
N ARG A 191 -2.58 5.21 17.61
CA ARG A 191 -1.61 5.19 18.72
C ARG A 191 -1.89 4.09 19.74
N ALA A 192 -3.02 3.41 19.61
CA ALA A 192 -3.42 2.28 20.45
C ALA A 192 -4.24 1.31 19.61
N LEU A 193 -4.39 0.07 20.08
CA LEU A 193 -5.21 -0.92 19.39
C LEU A 193 -6.69 -0.46 19.41
N PRO A 194 -7.33 -0.22 18.25
CA PRO A 194 -8.71 0.26 18.21
C PRO A 194 -9.67 -0.73 18.86
N ALA A 195 -10.71 -0.23 19.55
CA ALA A 195 -11.69 -1.10 20.22
C ALA A 195 -12.38 -2.09 19.26
N ALA A 196 -12.60 -1.68 18.01
CA ALA A 196 -13.14 -2.56 16.97
C ALA A 196 -12.21 -3.72 16.64
N TYR A 197 -10.89 -3.48 16.62
CA TYR A 197 -9.89 -4.51 16.39
C TYR A 197 -9.81 -5.44 17.59
N ALA A 198 -9.71 -4.89 18.82
CA ALA A 198 -9.67 -5.71 20.03
C ALA A 198 -10.88 -6.67 20.14
N ARG A 199 -12.09 -6.19 19.82
CA ARG A 199 -13.30 -7.03 19.78
C ARG A 199 -13.24 -8.07 18.66
N PHE A 200 -12.88 -7.65 17.44
CA PHE A 200 -12.74 -8.57 16.32
C PHE A 200 -11.75 -9.69 16.62
N LEU A 201 -10.60 -9.37 17.21
CA LEU A 201 -9.58 -10.36 17.56
C LEU A 201 -10.09 -11.32 18.64
N ALA A 202 -10.72 -10.81 19.70
CA ALA A 202 -11.28 -11.65 20.76
C ALA A 202 -12.39 -12.59 20.26
N ASP A 203 -13.26 -12.10 19.37
CA ASP A 203 -14.40 -12.87 18.86
C ASP A 203 -14.02 -13.85 17.74
N ARG A 204 -12.97 -13.54 16.98
CA ARG A 204 -12.68 -14.21 15.70
C ARG A 204 -11.37 -14.99 15.69
N LEU A 205 -10.45 -14.81 16.62
CA LEU A 205 -9.29 -15.69 16.70
C LEU A 205 -9.63 -17.02 17.37
N VAL A 206 -9.05 -18.12 16.87
CA VAL A 206 -9.04 -19.37 17.64
C VAL A 206 -8.13 -19.20 18.86
N PRO A 207 -8.39 -19.89 19.99
CA PRO A 207 -7.53 -19.81 21.16
C PRO A 207 -6.06 -20.07 20.82
N GLY A 208 -5.15 -19.25 21.34
CA GLY A 208 -3.71 -19.36 21.07
C GLY A 208 -3.27 -19.00 19.65
N ALA A 209 -4.17 -18.51 18.79
CA ALA A 209 -3.80 -18.09 17.44
C ALA A 209 -2.74 -16.97 17.46
N PRO A 210 -1.69 -17.04 16.64
CA PRO A 210 -0.66 -16.00 16.57
C PRO A 210 -1.15 -14.69 15.95
N VAL A 211 -0.60 -13.59 16.46
CA VAL A 211 -0.70 -12.24 15.90
C VAL A 211 0.64 -11.90 15.25
N LEU A 212 0.64 -11.56 13.96
CA LEU A 212 1.85 -11.17 13.23
C LEU A 212 1.82 -9.66 12.98
N LEU A 213 2.65 -8.91 13.67
CA LEU A 213 2.80 -7.46 13.51
C LEU A 213 3.85 -7.14 12.44
N VAL A 214 3.41 -6.71 11.26
CA VAL A 214 4.28 -6.30 10.15
C VAL A 214 4.61 -4.82 10.28
N ARG A 215 5.90 -4.48 10.37
CA ARG A 215 6.37 -3.10 10.59
C ARG A 215 7.30 -2.67 9.48
N ASP A 216 6.93 -1.65 8.73
CA ASP A 216 7.86 -0.92 7.89
C ASP A 216 8.85 -0.14 8.77
N ALA A 217 10.14 -0.41 8.58
CA ALA A 217 11.21 0.19 9.37
C ALA A 217 11.88 1.36 8.66
N ARG A 218 11.41 1.76 7.47
CA ARG A 218 11.95 2.91 6.74
C ARG A 218 11.75 4.18 7.56
N THR A 219 12.79 4.99 7.61
CA THR A 219 12.79 6.29 8.26
C THR A 219 12.89 7.42 7.25
N TRP A 220 12.48 8.61 7.67
CA TRP A 220 12.49 9.82 6.86
C TRP A 220 12.70 11.07 7.73
N PRO A 221 13.27 12.16 7.20
CA PRO A 221 13.31 13.45 7.88
C PRO A 221 11.92 14.08 8.03
N VAL A 222 11.61 14.58 9.22
CA VAL A 222 10.27 15.06 9.54
C VAL A 222 10.30 16.37 10.30
N LEU A 223 9.26 17.17 10.08
CA LEU A 223 8.95 18.34 10.89
C LEU A 223 7.81 17.98 11.85
N GLU A 224 8.08 17.95 13.14
CA GLU A 224 7.04 17.80 14.17
C GLU A 224 6.21 19.08 14.29
N ARG A 225 4.89 18.94 14.36
CA ARG A 225 3.93 20.05 14.34
C ARG A 225 2.91 19.83 15.43
N GLY A 226 3.31 20.11 16.67
CA GLY A 226 2.47 19.94 17.84
C GLY A 226 2.13 18.46 18.15
N PRO A 227 1.31 18.22 19.18
CA PRO A 227 0.99 16.86 19.61
C PRO A 227 0.17 16.11 18.55
N GLY A 228 0.69 14.98 18.06
CA GLY A 228 -0.06 14.08 17.16
C GLY A 228 -0.10 14.49 15.70
N HIS A 229 0.68 15.49 15.29
CA HIS A 229 0.81 15.86 13.88
C HIS A 229 2.27 16.10 13.51
N SER A 230 2.64 15.64 12.33
CA SER A 230 3.96 15.88 11.76
C SER A 230 3.91 15.91 10.24
N PHE A 231 4.86 16.64 9.65
CA PHE A 231 4.95 16.93 8.22
C PHE A 231 6.18 16.27 7.62
N GLN A 232 6.05 15.79 6.38
CA GLN A 232 7.09 15.08 5.65
C GLN A 232 7.12 15.56 4.20
N VAL A 233 8.28 16.03 3.76
CA VAL A 233 8.54 16.35 2.35
C VAL A 233 9.15 15.13 1.69
N GLY A 234 8.56 14.68 0.59
CA GLY A 234 8.96 13.43 -0.04
C GLY A 234 8.44 12.20 0.71
N CYS A 235 8.74 11.02 0.17
CA CYS A 235 8.44 9.76 0.84
C CYS A 235 9.31 8.61 0.30
N PRO A 236 9.51 7.53 1.08
CA PRO A 236 10.31 6.39 0.65
C PRO A 236 9.79 5.73 -0.63
N GLY A 237 8.47 5.69 -0.82
CA GLY A 237 7.83 5.14 -2.02
C GLY A 237 8.06 5.97 -3.31
N SER A 238 8.69 7.13 -3.23
CA SER A 238 8.94 7.97 -4.41
C SER A 238 10.09 7.49 -5.29
N GLY A 239 10.97 6.65 -4.75
CA GLY A 239 12.20 6.21 -5.40
C GLY A 239 13.32 7.25 -5.41
N LEU A 240 13.12 8.38 -4.72
CA LEU A 240 14.13 9.37 -4.42
C LEU A 240 14.58 9.24 -2.97
N ASP A 241 15.78 9.70 -2.66
CA ASP A 241 16.31 9.80 -1.30
C ASP A 241 15.94 11.16 -0.68
N PRO A 242 15.97 11.32 0.66
CA PRO A 242 15.62 12.58 1.30
C PRO A 242 16.41 13.79 0.78
N VAL A 243 17.70 13.60 0.46
CA VAL A 243 18.58 14.63 -0.10
C VAL A 243 18.11 15.13 -1.47
N ASP A 244 17.40 14.29 -2.23
CA ASP A 244 16.91 14.66 -3.55
C ASP A 244 15.78 15.69 -3.48
N PHE A 245 15.18 15.94 -2.32
CA PHE A 245 14.17 16.98 -2.12
C PHE A 245 14.75 18.35 -1.71
N HIS A 246 16.08 18.47 -1.72
CA HIS A 246 16.78 19.75 -1.53
C HIS A 246 16.50 20.72 -2.72
N PRO A 247 16.37 22.04 -2.50
CA PRO A 247 16.11 23.01 -3.58
C PRO A 247 17.09 22.93 -4.77
N ASP A 248 18.36 22.64 -4.51
CA ASP A 248 19.40 22.55 -5.56
C ASP A 248 19.36 21.24 -6.38
N SER A 249 18.58 20.25 -5.94
CA SER A 249 18.54 18.92 -6.54
C SER A 249 18.09 18.97 -8.00
N HIS A 250 18.88 18.35 -8.88
CA HIS A 250 18.50 18.18 -10.27
C HIS A 250 17.30 17.21 -10.41
N ALA A 251 17.24 16.18 -9.57
CA ALA A 251 16.15 15.20 -9.59
C ALA A 251 14.80 15.88 -9.26
N LEU A 252 14.77 16.70 -8.21
CA LEU A 252 13.58 17.48 -7.85
C LEU A 252 13.17 18.45 -8.96
N ARG A 253 14.13 19.19 -9.53
CA ARG A 253 13.85 20.09 -10.68
C ARG A 253 13.21 19.36 -11.85
N GLN A 254 13.61 18.12 -12.11
CA GLN A 254 13.00 17.31 -13.17
C GLN A 254 11.59 16.85 -12.78
N VAL A 255 11.38 16.42 -11.53
CA VAL A 255 10.06 16.04 -11.00
C VAL A 255 9.09 17.21 -11.04
N LEU A 256 9.45 18.37 -10.47
CA LEU A 256 8.58 19.55 -10.43
C LEU A 256 8.18 19.99 -11.84
N ARG A 257 9.14 20.05 -12.78
CA ARG A 257 8.83 20.35 -14.19
C ARG A 257 7.85 19.35 -14.81
N SER A 258 7.96 18.05 -14.51
CA SER A 258 7.07 17.04 -15.09
C SER A 258 5.64 17.11 -14.55
N VAL A 259 5.46 17.63 -13.34
CA VAL A 259 4.14 17.79 -12.69
C VAL A 259 3.59 19.22 -12.80
N GLY A 260 4.40 20.16 -13.30
CA GLY A 260 4.04 21.57 -13.53
C GLY A 260 4.37 22.55 -12.44
N GLY A 261 5.21 22.17 -11.49
CA GLY A 261 5.77 23.07 -10.49
C GLY A 261 7.00 23.83 -11.00
N ASP A 262 7.34 24.89 -10.30
CA ASP A 262 8.53 25.69 -10.48
C ASP A 262 9.49 25.49 -9.30
N ALA A 263 10.68 24.96 -9.58
CA ALA A 263 11.67 24.68 -8.54
C ALA A 263 12.20 25.95 -7.85
N THR A 264 12.06 27.13 -8.46
CA THR A 264 12.46 28.39 -7.82
C THR A 264 11.56 28.78 -6.65
N ARG A 265 10.38 28.16 -6.54
CA ARG A 265 9.41 28.37 -5.45
C ARG A 265 9.50 27.29 -4.37
N TRP A 266 10.40 26.32 -4.54
CA TRP A 266 10.53 25.19 -3.65
C TRP A 266 11.32 25.58 -2.40
N GLU A 267 10.58 25.90 -1.35
CA GLU A 267 11.13 26.24 -0.03
C GLU A 267 10.58 25.25 1.01
N PRO A 268 11.23 24.08 1.20
CA PRO A 268 10.79 23.09 2.18
C PRO A 268 11.06 23.62 3.59
N PRO A 269 10.13 23.40 4.54
CA PRO A 269 10.36 23.83 5.91
C PRO A 269 11.49 23.02 6.56
N GLU A 270 12.14 23.60 7.57
CA GLU A 270 13.22 22.95 8.30
C GLU A 270 12.71 21.70 9.04
N VAL A 271 13.50 20.62 9.00
CA VAL A 271 13.16 19.36 9.68
C VAL A 271 13.54 19.47 11.15
N SER A 272 12.66 18.98 12.04
CA SER A 272 12.96 18.95 13.48
C SER A 272 13.56 17.62 13.92
N VAL A 273 13.23 16.52 13.22
CA VAL A 273 13.75 15.18 13.49
C VAL A 273 14.36 14.62 12.20
N PRO A 274 15.67 14.36 12.15
CA PRO A 274 16.34 13.92 10.93
C PRO A 274 15.98 12.48 10.52
N SER A 275 15.54 11.67 11.48
CA SER A 275 15.16 10.27 11.24
C SER A 275 14.03 9.85 12.17
N ALA A 276 12.80 9.87 11.66
CA ALA A 276 11.62 9.28 12.30
C ALA A 276 11.05 8.19 11.38
N TYR A 277 10.19 7.31 11.90
CA TYR A 277 9.47 6.37 11.02
C TYR A 277 8.67 7.14 9.95
N ALA A 278 8.77 6.66 8.71
CA ALA A 278 8.10 7.23 7.56
C ALA A 278 6.58 7.04 7.61
N GLU A 279 5.85 7.49 6.59
CA GLU A 279 4.38 7.58 6.60
C GLU A 279 3.64 6.26 6.81
N HIS A 280 4.23 5.13 6.42
CA HIS A 280 3.64 3.80 6.60
C HIS A 280 4.19 3.05 7.82
N GLY A 281 4.96 3.71 8.68
CA GLY A 281 5.42 3.18 9.95
C GLY A 281 4.26 2.85 10.91
N VAL A 282 4.55 2.01 11.90
CA VAL A 282 3.61 1.68 12.98
C VAL A 282 3.95 2.52 14.21
N ASP A 283 2.95 3.19 14.78
CA ASP A 283 3.10 3.94 16.03
C ASP A 283 3.51 3.00 17.18
N SER A 284 4.44 3.44 18.03
CA SER A 284 4.95 2.62 19.12
C SER A 284 3.87 2.29 20.16
N GLY A 285 2.92 3.19 20.39
CA GLY A 285 1.79 2.95 21.29
C GLY A 285 0.85 1.85 20.76
N PHE A 286 0.66 1.78 19.43
CA PHE A 286 -0.13 0.72 18.82
C PHE A 286 0.54 -0.64 18.97
N GLU A 287 1.85 -0.71 18.75
CA GLU A 287 2.62 -1.93 18.96
C GLU A 287 2.56 -2.40 20.41
N LEU A 288 2.75 -1.50 21.37
CA LEU A 288 2.64 -1.81 22.79
C LEU A 288 1.24 -2.31 23.14
N ALA A 289 0.19 -1.61 22.70
CA ALA A 289 -1.20 -2.01 22.94
C ALA A 289 -1.54 -3.36 22.31
N ALA A 290 -1.02 -3.67 21.11
CA ALA A 290 -1.17 -4.97 20.47
C ALA A 290 -0.45 -6.08 21.26
N GLY A 291 0.75 -5.81 21.78
CA GLY A 291 1.50 -6.71 22.67
C GLY A 291 0.78 -6.99 23.99
N ASP A 292 0.28 -5.95 24.63
CA ASP A 292 -0.49 -6.05 25.88
C ASP A 292 -1.80 -6.82 25.67
N TRP A 293 -2.51 -6.56 24.56
CA TRP A 293 -3.71 -7.29 24.21
C TRP A 293 -3.38 -8.77 23.96
N SER A 294 -2.34 -9.06 23.20
CA SER A 294 -1.93 -10.43 22.85
C SER A 294 -1.56 -11.23 24.10
N THR A 295 -0.75 -10.62 24.99
CA THR A 295 -0.35 -11.24 26.27
C THR A 295 -1.55 -11.54 27.16
N ARG A 296 -2.43 -10.54 27.37
CA ARG A 296 -3.63 -10.70 28.21
C ARG A 296 -4.61 -11.75 27.69
N ASN A 297 -4.70 -11.92 26.38
CA ASN A 297 -5.60 -12.88 25.73
C ASN A 297 -4.89 -14.18 25.30
N GLN A 298 -3.65 -14.40 25.75
CA GLN A 298 -2.87 -15.62 25.49
C GLN A 298 -2.65 -15.94 23.99
N HIS A 299 -2.46 -14.91 23.18
CA HIS A 299 -2.07 -15.02 21.79
C HIS A 299 -0.57 -14.68 21.64
N PRO A 300 0.25 -15.53 21.00
CA PRO A 300 1.64 -15.21 20.75
C PRO A 300 1.75 -14.08 19.71
N LEU A 301 2.48 -13.02 20.05
CA LEU A 301 2.78 -11.92 19.13
C LEU A 301 4.16 -12.15 18.49
N HIS A 302 4.21 -12.15 17.16
CA HIS A 302 5.44 -12.16 16.38
C HIS A 302 5.60 -10.84 15.65
N ARG A 303 6.80 -10.25 15.71
CA ARG A 303 7.10 -9.01 14.99
C ARG A 303 7.85 -9.35 13.72
N VAL A 304 7.44 -8.74 12.61
CA VAL A 304 8.09 -8.84 11.31
C VAL A 304 8.54 -7.44 10.91
N LEU A 305 9.82 -7.13 11.14
CA LEU A 305 10.41 -5.85 10.80
C LEU A 305 10.93 -5.87 9.36
N VAL A 306 10.42 -4.96 8.55
CA VAL A 306 10.65 -4.87 7.11
C VAL A 306 11.52 -3.64 6.84
N PRO A 307 12.84 -3.78 6.64
CA PRO A 307 13.72 -2.63 6.40
C PRO A 307 13.48 -1.99 5.04
N ARG A 308 13.04 -2.80 4.06
CA ARG A 308 12.69 -2.40 2.70
C ARG A 308 11.57 -3.33 2.20
N PRO A 309 10.61 -2.85 1.39
CA PRO A 309 9.50 -3.68 0.90
C PRO A 309 9.95 -4.97 0.19
N ALA A 310 11.01 -4.90 -0.63
CA ALA A 310 11.54 -6.05 -1.35
C ALA A 310 11.95 -7.21 -0.44
N ALA A 311 12.38 -6.94 0.81
CA ALA A 311 12.79 -7.99 1.74
C ALA A 311 11.62 -8.90 2.12
N LEU A 312 10.45 -8.33 2.40
CA LEU A 312 9.25 -9.11 2.68
C LEU A 312 8.72 -9.78 1.42
N SER A 313 8.76 -9.11 0.26
CA SER A 313 8.35 -9.72 -1.01
C SER A 313 9.18 -10.94 -1.38
N ALA A 314 10.51 -10.87 -1.27
CA ALA A 314 11.42 -11.99 -1.49
C ALA A 314 11.15 -13.13 -0.50
N GLY A 315 11.06 -12.83 0.80
CA GLY A 315 10.79 -13.85 1.82
C GLY A 315 9.45 -14.56 1.64
N VAL A 316 8.40 -13.83 1.26
CA VAL A 316 7.08 -14.41 0.94
C VAL A 316 7.11 -15.21 -0.36
N ALA A 317 7.86 -14.78 -1.38
CA ALA A 317 8.03 -15.53 -2.62
C ALA A 317 8.72 -16.89 -2.36
N ASP A 318 9.80 -16.90 -1.57
CA ASP A 318 10.51 -18.13 -1.19
C ASP A 318 9.62 -19.06 -0.36
N LEU A 319 8.83 -18.49 0.55
CA LEU A 319 7.82 -19.23 1.31
C LEU A 319 6.76 -19.87 0.40
N TYR A 320 6.21 -19.11 -0.54
CA TYR A 320 5.23 -19.63 -1.51
C TYR A 320 5.82 -20.77 -2.33
N ARG A 321 7.06 -20.64 -2.79
CA ARG A 321 7.75 -21.70 -3.54
C ARG A 321 7.86 -22.99 -2.73
N ARG A 322 8.31 -22.90 -1.47
CA ARG A 322 8.41 -24.06 -0.57
C ARG A 322 7.03 -24.66 -0.26
N TRP A 323 6.03 -23.82 -0.02
CA TRP A 323 4.65 -24.24 0.25
C TRP A 323 4.01 -24.97 -0.93
N LEU A 324 4.08 -24.38 -2.12
CA LEU A 324 3.54 -24.96 -3.35
C LEU A 324 4.20 -26.31 -3.65
N ARG A 325 5.53 -26.43 -3.51
CA ARG A 325 6.25 -27.69 -3.74
C ARG A 325 5.81 -28.82 -2.82
N ARG A 326 5.65 -28.53 -1.52
CA ARG A 326 5.15 -29.53 -0.56
C ARG A 326 3.71 -29.93 -0.84
N ALA A 327 2.91 -29.03 -1.41
CA ALA A 327 1.57 -29.34 -1.90
C ALA A 327 1.56 -30.06 -3.27
N GLY A 328 2.71 -30.55 -3.75
CA GLY A 328 2.82 -31.28 -5.02
C GLY A 328 2.78 -30.39 -6.27
N LYS A 329 2.92 -29.07 -6.13
CA LYS A 329 2.96 -28.12 -7.24
C LYS A 329 4.39 -27.85 -7.68
N THR A 330 4.58 -27.21 -8.84
CA THR A 330 5.93 -26.94 -9.34
C THR A 330 6.66 -25.88 -8.50
N GLY A 331 5.94 -24.86 -8.03
CA GLY A 331 6.50 -23.70 -7.33
C GLY A 331 7.48 -22.89 -8.19
N ASP A 332 7.45 -23.04 -9.52
CA ASP A 332 8.41 -22.44 -10.44
C ASP A 332 7.76 -21.47 -11.44
N ARG A 333 6.53 -21.04 -11.18
CA ARG A 333 5.82 -20.01 -11.96
C ARG A 333 5.64 -18.78 -11.10
N LEU A 334 6.15 -17.64 -11.56
CA LEU A 334 6.16 -16.38 -10.81
C LEU A 334 5.22 -15.36 -11.45
N VAL A 335 4.54 -14.57 -10.61
CA VAL A 335 4.00 -13.27 -10.98
C VAL A 335 4.70 -12.16 -10.21
N VAL A 336 5.17 -11.14 -10.92
CA VAL A 336 5.65 -9.88 -10.36
C VAL A 336 4.53 -8.85 -10.47
N GLU A 337 3.92 -8.55 -9.33
CA GLU A 337 2.84 -7.57 -9.17
C GLU A 337 3.40 -6.22 -8.73
N CYS A 338 2.69 -5.13 -8.98
CA CYS A 338 3.15 -3.78 -8.66
C CYS A 338 2.01 -2.92 -8.12
N GLY A 339 2.25 -2.24 -7.00
CA GLY A 339 1.32 -1.30 -6.38
C GLY A 339 -0.05 -1.94 -6.13
N ARG A 340 -1.09 -1.38 -6.74
CA ARG A 340 -2.49 -1.79 -6.59
C ARG A 340 -2.89 -2.93 -7.55
N LEU A 341 -2.01 -3.34 -8.46
CA LEU A 341 -2.28 -4.45 -9.39
C LEU A 341 -1.87 -5.77 -8.73
N LEU A 342 -2.77 -6.31 -7.90
CA LEU A 342 -2.60 -7.62 -7.29
C LEU A 342 -3.91 -8.42 -7.21
N ASP A 343 -3.81 -9.74 -7.23
CA ASP A 343 -4.92 -10.64 -6.91
C ASP A 343 -4.45 -11.93 -6.20
N PRO A 344 -4.31 -11.90 -4.86
CA PRO A 344 -3.84 -13.05 -4.09
C PRO A 344 -4.66 -14.32 -4.26
N TRP A 345 -5.97 -14.21 -4.53
CA TRP A 345 -6.81 -15.40 -4.76
C TRP A 345 -6.41 -16.08 -6.06
N GLN A 346 -6.27 -15.30 -7.13
CA GLN A 346 -5.87 -15.81 -8.43
C GLN A 346 -4.46 -16.42 -8.42
N VAL A 347 -3.54 -15.83 -7.63
CA VAL A 347 -2.18 -16.37 -7.42
C VAL A 347 -2.23 -17.77 -6.81
N VAL A 348 -2.97 -17.97 -5.73
CA VAL A 348 -3.12 -19.30 -5.10
C VAL A 348 -3.83 -20.27 -6.03
N ARG A 349 -4.94 -19.85 -6.66
CA ARG A 349 -5.73 -20.65 -7.61
C ARG A 349 -4.90 -21.15 -8.79
N ALA A 350 -4.01 -20.31 -9.29
CA ALA A 350 -3.12 -20.64 -10.40
C ALA A 350 -1.81 -21.29 -9.97
N GLY A 351 -1.55 -21.51 -8.68
CA GLY A 351 -0.30 -22.12 -8.19
C GLY A 351 0.94 -21.28 -8.50
N LEU A 352 0.83 -19.95 -8.40
CA LEU A 352 1.90 -19.00 -8.69
C LEU A 352 2.63 -18.57 -7.41
N VAL A 353 3.91 -18.26 -7.56
CA VAL A 353 4.70 -17.54 -6.57
C VAL A 353 4.50 -16.03 -6.79
N PRO A 354 4.11 -15.24 -5.78
CA PRO A 354 4.01 -13.80 -5.90
C PRO A 354 5.30 -13.10 -5.49
N TYR A 355 5.69 -12.07 -6.25
CA TYR A 355 6.62 -11.03 -5.80
C TYR A 355 5.92 -9.69 -5.99
N TRP A 356 5.91 -8.83 -4.97
CA TRP A 356 5.22 -7.54 -5.03
C TRP A 356 6.19 -6.38 -4.96
N CYS A 357 6.17 -5.50 -5.96
CA CYS A 357 6.81 -4.20 -5.91
C CYS A 357 5.83 -3.17 -5.34
N GLU A 358 6.27 -2.36 -4.37
CA GLU A 358 5.42 -1.32 -3.77
C GLU A 358 4.91 -0.32 -4.81
N ASN A 359 5.77 0.00 -5.77
CA ASN A 359 5.54 0.95 -6.84
C ASN A 359 6.52 0.65 -7.99
N ALA A 360 6.43 1.43 -9.06
CA ALA A 360 7.27 1.29 -10.24
C ALA A 360 8.58 2.08 -10.15
N THR A 361 9.16 2.25 -8.96
CA THR A 361 10.47 2.88 -8.81
C THR A 361 11.59 2.01 -9.36
N ARG A 362 12.66 2.61 -9.88
CA ARG A 362 13.84 1.86 -10.36
C ARG A 362 14.35 0.94 -9.27
N ARG A 363 14.52 1.47 -8.06
CA ARG A 363 14.95 0.70 -6.88
C ARG A 363 14.09 -0.54 -6.65
N SER A 364 12.75 -0.43 -6.69
CA SER A 364 11.88 -1.59 -6.47
C SER A 364 12.01 -2.65 -7.56
N VAL A 365 12.20 -2.23 -8.81
CA VAL A 365 12.37 -3.14 -9.95
C VAL A 365 13.76 -3.78 -9.96
N ASP A 366 14.80 -3.01 -9.65
CA ASP A 366 16.17 -3.50 -9.52
C ASP A 366 16.26 -4.52 -8.38
N GLU A 367 15.62 -4.27 -7.22
CA GLU A 367 15.56 -5.23 -6.11
C GLU A 367 14.86 -6.55 -6.50
N ALA A 368 13.83 -6.49 -7.35
CA ALA A 368 13.18 -7.68 -7.91
C ALA A 368 14.11 -8.45 -8.85
N GLU A 369 14.84 -7.74 -9.72
CA GLU A 369 15.84 -8.31 -10.62
C GLU A 369 17.00 -8.97 -9.86
N TRP A 370 17.53 -8.32 -8.82
CA TRP A 370 18.58 -8.88 -7.97
C TRP A 370 18.13 -10.14 -7.24
N TRP A 371 16.91 -10.15 -6.68
CA TRP A 371 16.37 -11.35 -6.06
C TRP A 371 16.18 -12.48 -7.08
N LEU A 372 15.66 -12.18 -8.27
CA LEU A 372 15.49 -13.14 -9.36
C LEU A 372 16.82 -13.75 -9.82
N ALA A 373 17.88 -12.94 -9.91
CA ALA A 373 19.22 -13.39 -10.26
C ALA A 373 19.83 -14.34 -9.22
N GLY A 374 19.51 -14.15 -7.94
CA GLY A 374 19.93 -15.05 -6.85
C GLY A 374 19.00 -16.25 -6.61
N SER A 375 17.85 -16.31 -7.28
CA SER A 375 16.84 -17.34 -7.07
C SER A 375 16.99 -18.52 -8.02
N GLU A 376 16.48 -19.69 -7.63
CA GLU A 376 16.36 -20.82 -8.55
C GLU A 376 15.44 -20.46 -9.74
N ALA A 377 15.81 -20.82 -10.96
CA ALA A 377 15.16 -20.35 -12.17
C ALA A 377 13.66 -20.70 -12.28
N PHE A 378 12.85 -19.71 -12.69
CA PHE A 378 11.42 -19.87 -12.94
C PHE A 378 11.15 -20.35 -14.37
N SER A 379 10.13 -21.20 -14.55
CA SER A 379 9.64 -21.62 -15.86
C SER A 379 8.87 -20.49 -16.55
N SER A 380 8.11 -19.70 -15.79
CA SER A 380 7.41 -18.51 -16.28
C SER A 380 7.54 -17.33 -15.33
N VAL A 381 7.71 -16.14 -15.89
CA VAL A 381 7.61 -14.87 -15.15
C VAL A 381 6.60 -13.97 -15.87
N ASP A 382 5.49 -13.70 -15.19
CA ASP A 382 4.45 -12.76 -15.61
C ASP A 382 4.60 -11.45 -14.84
N VAL A 383 4.68 -10.32 -15.53
CA VAL A 383 4.92 -9.00 -14.93
C VAL A 383 3.72 -8.08 -15.16
N LEU A 384 3.19 -7.53 -14.08
CA LEU A 384 2.04 -6.63 -14.03
C LEU A 384 2.47 -5.25 -13.51
N PRO A 385 3.16 -4.43 -14.31
CA PRO A 385 3.62 -3.12 -13.84
C PRO A 385 2.42 -2.17 -13.72
N GLU A 386 2.24 -1.56 -12.55
CA GLU A 386 1.29 -0.45 -12.44
C GLU A 386 1.95 0.81 -13.02
N PRO A 387 1.34 1.47 -14.02
CA PRO A 387 1.89 2.71 -14.51
C PRO A 387 1.85 3.79 -13.42
N PRO A 388 2.98 4.45 -13.13
CA PRO A 388 3.07 5.43 -12.03
C PRO A 388 2.31 6.74 -12.31
N GLY A 389 1.78 6.94 -13.52
CA GLY A 389 0.98 8.11 -13.88
C GLY A 389 1.79 9.34 -14.24
N VAL A 390 3.10 9.35 -13.96
CA VAL A 390 4.01 10.47 -14.20
C VAL A 390 5.31 10.00 -14.85
N ARG A 391 6.06 10.95 -15.43
CA ARG A 391 7.43 10.73 -15.89
C ARG A 391 8.39 11.26 -14.83
N SER A 392 9.26 10.39 -14.32
CA SER A 392 10.30 10.74 -13.35
C SER A 392 11.54 9.89 -13.59
N PRO A 393 12.75 10.44 -13.39
CA PRO A 393 13.99 9.66 -13.47
C PRO A 393 14.07 8.57 -12.38
N ALA A 394 13.32 8.69 -11.29
CA ALA A 394 13.26 7.70 -10.22
C ALA A 394 12.44 6.44 -10.57
N LEU A 395 11.70 6.48 -11.69
CA LEU A 395 10.78 5.42 -12.09
C LEU A 395 11.40 4.49 -13.13
N ALA A 396 11.05 3.22 -13.03
CA ALA A 396 11.51 2.18 -13.93
C ALA A 396 10.89 2.34 -15.32
N GLY A 397 11.68 2.07 -16.36
CA GLY A 397 11.19 2.03 -17.74
C GLY A 397 10.61 0.66 -18.13
N LEU A 398 9.89 0.59 -19.25
CA LEU A 398 9.49 -0.69 -19.83
C LEU A 398 10.67 -1.65 -20.08
N PRO A 399 11.87 -1.20 -20.52
CA PRO A 399 13.01 -2.09 -20.67
C PRO A 399 13.39 -2.83 -19.37
N GLN A 400 13.31 -2.18 -18.21
CA GLN A 400 13.61 -2.82 -16.92
C GLN A 400 12.53 -3.85 -16.56
N TRP A 401 11.25 -3.54 -16.76
CA TRP A 401 10.18 -4.52 -16.56
C TRP A 401 10.28 -5.73 -17.52
N LEU A 402 10.74 -5.51 -18.75
CA LEU A 402 11.04 -6.59 -19.70
C LEU A 402 12.24 -7.43 -19.26
N ALA A 403 13.26 -6.83 -18.65
CA ALA A 403 14.39 -7.54 -18.06
C ALA A 403 13.92 -8.48 -16.93
N VAL A 404 13.06 -7.99 -16.03
CA VAL A 404 12.40 -8.82 -15.00
C VAL A 404 11.62 -9.99 -15.61
N ALA A 405 10.80 -9.74 -16.65
CA ALA A 405 10.09 -10.81 -17.35
C ALA A 405 11.06 -11.81 -18.01
N GLY A 406 12.27 -11.38 -18.35
CA GLY A 406 13.33 -12.15 -18.99
C GLY A 406 13.83 -13.35 -18.18
N PHE A 407 13.63 -13.35 -16.86
CA PHE A 407 14.00 -14.46 -15.97
C PHE A 407 13.13 -15.72 -16.16
N GLY A 408 12.02 -15.64 -16.91
CA GLY A 408 11.22 -16.79 -17.28
C GLY A 408 11.86 -17.64 -18.38
N ARG A 409 12.08 -18.93 -18.12
CA ARG A 409 12.70 -19.84 -19.10
C ARG A 409 11.81 -20.15 -20.30
N ARG A 410 10.54 -20.48 -20.06
CA ARG A 410 9.56 -20.88 -21.09
C ARG A 410 8.61 -19.73 -21.46
N ARG A 411 8.25 -18.88 -20.49
CA ARG A 411 7.34 -17.76 -20.70
C ARG A 411 7.89 -16.49 -20.04
N ARG A 412 7.94 -15.43 -20.84
CA ARG A 412 8.41 -14.08 -20.47
C ARG A 412 7.31 -13.11 -20.84
N ALA A 413 6.47 -12.76 -19.88
CA ALA A 413 5.25 -12.02 -20.17
C ALA A 413 5.24 -10.69 -19.43
N LEU A 414 5.07 -9.62 -20.18
CA LEU A 414 4.72 -8.30 -19.68
C LEU A 414 3.28 -8.00 -20.11
N ASP A 415 2.42 -7.57 -19.18
CA ASP A 415 1.04 -7.26 -19.56
C ASP A 415 0.98 -6.17 -20.64
N ARG A 416 0.33 -6.49 -21.76
CA ARG A 416 0.30 -5.60 -22.93
C ARG A 416 -0.50 -4.32 -22.67
N THR A 417 -1.56 -4.41 -21.86
CA THR A 417 -2.43 -3.27 -21.57
C THR A 417 -1.72 -2.26 -20.68
N THR A 418 -1.04 -2.72 -19.63
CA THR A 418 -0.18 -1.85 -18.82
C THR A 418 0.97 -1.27 -19.65
N ALA A 419 1.62 -2.08 -20.49
CA ALA A 419 2.75 -1.63 -21.31
C ALA A 419 2.37 -0.53 -22.32
N ARG A 420 1.20 -0.65 -22.99
CA ARG A 420 0.77 0.30 -24.03
C ARG A 420 0.63 1.74 -23.53
N GLY A 421 0.23 1.92 -22.28
CA GLY A 421 -0.03 3.22 -21.67
C GLY A 421 1.09 3.73 -20.75
N TYR A 422 2.16 2.96 -20.58
CA TYR A 422 3.22 3.23 -19.61
C TYR A 422 4.08 4.44 -20.02
N PRO A 423 4.53 5.31 -19.09
CA PRO A 423 4.29 5.26 -17.64
C PRO A 423 3.03 6.03 -17.18
N VAL A 424 2.32 6.71 -18.08
CA VAL A 424 1.39 7.80 -17.70
C VAL A 424 -0.09 7.41 -17.59
N THR A 425 -0.49 6.31 -18.22
CA THR A 425 -1.91 5.91 -18.27
C THR A 425 -2.26 5.05 -17.08
N SER A 426 -3.23 5.48 -16.26
CA SER A 426 -3.70 4.67 -15.13
C SER A 426 -4.43 3.42 -15.64
N VAL A 427 -4.17 2.31 -14.95
CA VAL A 427 -4.79 1.01 -15.22
C VAL A 427 -5.74 0.65 -14.09
N PRO A 428 -6.96 0.15 -14.38
CA PRO A 428 -7.88 -0.31 -13.34
C PRO A 428 -7.30 -1.49 -12.55
N THR A 429 -7.55 -1.52 -11.24
CA THR A 429 -7.07 -2.59 -10.34
C THR A 429 -7.51 -4.00 -10.75
N ARG A 430 -8.73 -4.15 -11.29
CA ARG A 430 -9.23 -5.41 -11.86
C ARG A 430 -8.35 -6.02 -12.96
N ARG A 431 -7.42 -5.25 -13.55
CA ARG A 431 -6.51 -5.74 -14.59
C ARG A 431 -5.67 -6.91 -14.10
N ALA A 432 -5.23 -6.91 -12.84
CA ALA A 432 -4.49 -8.03 -12.27
C ALA A 432 -5.32 -9.33 -12.37
N THR A 433 -6.59 -9.28 -11.98
CA THR A 433 -7.53 -10.39 -12.12
C THR A 433 -7.72 -10.81 -13.57
N GLU A 434 -7.92 -9.88 -14.50
CA GLU A 434 -8.09 -10.18 -15.93
C GLU A 434 -6.90 -10.96 -16.50
N VAL A 435 -5.67 -10.58 -16.15
CA VAL A 435 -4.46 -11.27 -16.60
C VAL A 435 -4.31 -12.62 -15.91
N LEU A 436 -4.48 -12.67 -14.59
CA LEU A 436 -4.26 -13.89 -13.83
C LEU A 436 -5.33 -14.96 -14.10
N ARG A 437 -6.57 -14.57 -14.47
CA ARG A 437 -7.61 -15.50 -14.90
C ARG A 437 -7.19 -16.35 -16.10
N ALA A 438 -6.35 -15.83 -16.98
CA ALA A 438 -5.84 -16.53 -18.15
C ALA A 438 -4.79 -17.62 -17.81
N GLN A 439 -4.31 -17.66 -16.56
CA GLN A 439 -3.45 -18.74 -16.09
C GLN A 439 -4.27 -20.02 -15.86
N PRO A 440 -3.74 -21.19 -16.20
CA PRO A 440 -4.43 -22.45 -15.93
C PRO A 440 -4.59 -22.66 -14.42
N TYR A 441 -5.72 -23.25 -14.04
CA TYR A 441 -5.95 -23.69 -12.67
C TYR A 441 -4.95 -24.77 -12.31
N ASP A 442 -4.39 -24.68 -11.11
CA ASP A 442 -3.47 -25.69 -10.59
C ASP A 442 -4.19 -26.49 -9.49
N LEU A 443 -5.06 -27.41 -9.90
CA LEU A 443 -5.86 -28.23 -8.98
C LEU A 443 -5.11 -29.50 -8.52
N PRO A 444 -5.39 -30.02 -7.30
CA PRO A 444 -6.22 -29.40 -6.26
C PRO A 444 -5.55 -28.15 -5.67
N ALA A 445 -6.33 -27.25 -5.07
CA ALA A 445 -5.78 -26.08 -4.38
C ALA A 445 -4.86 -26.53 -3.23
N PRO A 446 -3.74 -25.83 -2.97
CA PRO A 446 -2.86 -26.17 -1.85
C PRO A 446 -3.61 -26.01 -0.52
N PRO A 447 -3.35 -26.87 0.48
CA PRO A 447 -3.91 -26.69 1.82
C PRO A 447 -3.39 -25.38 2.43
N PRO A 448 -4.15 -24.73 3.34
CA PRO A 448 -3.69 -23.52 4.01
C PRO A 448 -2.32 -23.70 4.66
N LEU A 449 -1.47 -22.70 4.52
CA LEU A 449 -0.14 -22.68 5.11
C LEU A 449 -0.23 -22.55 6.64
N GLY A 450 0.55 -23.34 7.36
CA GLY A 450 0.66 -23.22 8.83
C GLY A 450 1.50 -22.01 9.24
N VAL A 451 1.08 -21.29 10.29
CA VAL A 451 1.78 -20.07 10.74
C VAL A 451 3.18 -20.36 11.28
N ALA A 452 3.36 -21.43 12.05
CA ALA A 452 4.68 -21.81 12.58
C ALA A 452 5.70 -22.06 11.47
N GLU A 453 5.24 -22.71 10.39
CA GLU A 453 6.05 -22.94 9.20
C GLU A 453 6.37 -21.63 8.47
N ALA A 454 5.39 -20.74 8.30
CA ALA A 454 5.62 -19.44 7.70
C ALA A 454 6.69 -18.65 8.45
N LEU A 455 6.61 -18.61 9.79
CA LEU A 455 7.61 -17.94 10.63
C LEU A 455 9.00 -18.57 10.52
N ALA A 456 9.09 -19.90 10.48
CA ALA A 456 10.37 -20.59 10.31
C ALA A 456 11.04 -20.21 8.98
N VAL A 457 10.29 -20.22 7.88
CA VAL A 457 10.83 -19.85 6.56
C VAL A 457 11.15 -18.36 6.47
N LEU A 458 10.32 -17.49 7.02
CA LEU A 458 10.60 -16.05 7.02
C LEU A 458 11.84 -15.70 7.85
N ARG A 459 12.11 -16.42 8.96
CA ARG A 459 13.36 -16.28 9.72
C ARG A 459 14.58 -16.76 8.93
N ASP A 460 14.45 -17.91 8.27
CA ASP A 460 15.52 -18.54 7.49
C ASP A 460 15.85 -17.76 6.20
N SER A 461 14.88 -17.67 5.28
CA SER A 461 15.09 -17.06 3.96
C SER A 461 15.00 -15.53 3.99
N GLY A 462 14.13 -14.98 4.86
CA GLY A 462 13.99 -13.53 4.98
C GLY A 462 15.18 -12.85 5.66
N GLY A 463 15.91 -13.55 6.54
CA GLY A 463 17.10 -13.02 7.22
C GLY A 463 18.17 -12.55 6.25
N HIS A 464 18.41 -13.31 5.15
CA HIS A 464 19.35 -12.92 4.10
C HIS A 464 18.94 -11.63 3.35
N GLN A 465 17.65 -11.29 3.37
CA GLN A 465 17.11 -10.08 2.76
C GLN A 465 17.03 -8.90 3.75
N GLY A 466 17.44 -9.11 5.01
CA GLY A 466 17.38 -8.15 6.10
C GLY A 466 16.05 -8.15 6.88
N LEU A 467 15.15 -9.10 6.62
CA LEU A 467 13.92 -9.26 7.40
C LEU A 467 14.26 -9.73 8.81
N LEU A 468 13.73 -9.06 9.83
CA LEU A 468 13.85 -9.53 11.22
C LEU A 468 12.50 -10.06 11.71
N VAL A 469 12.47 -11.30 12.19
CA VAL A 469 11.27 -11.95 12.69
C VAL A 469 11.52 -12.43 14.13
N SER A 470 10.97 -11.71 15.11
CA SER A 470 11.07 -12.03 16.54
C SER A 470 9.78 -12.68 17.01
#